data_AF-A0A8K0HEB1-F1
#
_entry.id   AF-A0A8K0HEB1-F1
#
_cell.length_a   1.000
_cell.length_b   1.000
_cell.length_c   1.000
_cell.angle_alpha   90.00
_cell.angle_beta   90.00
_cell.angle_gamma   90.00
#
_symmetry.space_group_name_H-M   'P 1'
#
loop_
_entity.id
_entity.type
_entity.pdbx_description
1 polymer ?
#
loop_
_entity_poly.entity_id
_entity_poly.type
_entity_poly.pdbx_seq_one_letter_code
_entity_poly.pdbx_strand_id
1 'polypeptide(L)'
;MVGDSTYLAACSMLVSFHLFPKGPYSSSSSLCISWWRLHLDIAGVWTVTRALSTPSTAPALFGGIVLGYVMYDLTHYYLHHGKPSKAFTQNLKRYHLNHHFRIRSSGFGITSPIWDSVFGTLPPTKAAL
;
A
#
# COMPACT_ATOMS: atom_id res chain seq x y z
N MET A 1 16.78 22.66 19.70
CA MET A 1 17.31 22.68 18.33
C MET A 1 18.45 21.68 18.23
N VAL A 2 18.15 20.45 17.80
CA VAL A 2 18.99 19.39 17.17
C VAL A 2 18.06 18.15 17.15
N GLY A 3 17.69 17.62 15.98
CA GLY A 3 17.26 16.21 15.92
C GLY A 3 16.20 15.74 14.92
N ASP A 4 15.40 16.59 14.24
CA ASP A 4 14.27 16.03 13.46
C ASP A 4 14.66 15.47 12.07
N SER A 5 15.75 15.96 11.45
CA SER A 5 16.14 15.53 10.10
C SER A 5 16.99 14.24 10.09
N THR A 6 17.65 13.87 11.18
CA THR A 6 18.51 12.68 11.24
C THR A 6 17.74 11.38 11.42
N TYR A 7 16.61 11.40 12.14
CA TYR A 7 15.74 10.22 12.28
C TYR A 7 15.03 9.85 10.97
N LEU A 8 14.58 10.85 10.20
CA LEU A 8 13.96 10.63 8.89
C LEU A 8 14.96 10.11 7.85
N ALA A 9 16.21 10.58 7.90
CA ALA A 9 17.29 10.08 7.05
C ALA A 9 17.69 8.64 7.40
N ALA A 10 17.76 8.30 8.69
CA ALA A 10 18.12 6.96 9.15
C ALA A 10 17.04 5.89 8.84
N CYS A 11 15.74 6.24 8.95
CA CYS A 11 14.65 5.35 8.55
C CYS A 11 14.58 5.13 7.02
N SER A 12 15.05 6.09 6.22
CA SER A 12 15.01 6.02 4.75
C SER A 12 16.06 5.07 4.15
N MET A 13 17.13 4.74 4.87
CA MET A 13 18.20 3.86 4.34
C MET A 13 17.94 2.36 4.55
N LEU A 14 17.08 1.97 5.52
CA LEU A 14 16.97 0.57 5.95
C LEU A 14 15.94 -0.27 5.18
N VAL A 15 15.05 0.32 4.36
CA VAL A 15 13.93 -0.43 3.77
C VAL A 15 14.06 -0.69 2.26
N SER A 16 14.87 0.06 1.50
CA SER A 16 14.52 0.27 0.09
C SER A 16 15.37 -0.33 -1.03
N PHE A 17 16.43 -1.14 -0.85
CA PHE A 17 17.17 -1.59 -2.07
C PHE A 17 17.63 -3.05 -2.18
N HIS A 18 17.50 -3.89 -1.16
CA HIS A 18 18.05 -5.27 -1.21
C HIS A 18 17.02 -6.41 -1.11
N LEU A 19 15.72 -6.12 -0.99
CA LEU A 19 14.73 -7.17 -0.70
C LEU A 19 13.91 -7.66 -1.91
N PHE A 20 13.95 -6.99 -3.06
CA PHE A 20 13.07 -7.35 -4.18
C PHE A 20 13.83 -7.51 -5.51
N PRO A 21 14.11 -8.75 -5.94
CA PRO A 21 14.64 -9.00 -7.27
C PRO A 21 13.60 -8.60 -8.33
N LYS A 22 14.02 -7.84 -9.34
CA LYS A 22 13.17 -7.42 -10.46
C LYS A 22 12.80 -8.65 -11.31
N GLY A 23 11.56 -9.10 -11.22
CA GLY A 23 11.01 -10.13 -12.09
C GLY A 23 10.54 -9.58 -13.45
N PRO A 24 10.44 -10.41 -14.50
CA PRO A 24 10.10 -10.00 -15.87
C PRO A 24 8.64 -9.58 -16.10
N TYR A 25 7.77 -9.69 -15.09
CA TYR A 25 6.37 -9.26 -15.12
C TYR A 25 6.09 -8.21 -14.04
N SER A 26 6.83 -7.11 -14.08
CA SER A 26 6.55 -5.91 -13.30
C SER A 26 5.24 -5.28 -13.76
N SER A 27 4.09 -5.80 -13.27
CA SER A 27 2.81 -5.11 -13.35
C SER A 27 2.98 -3.69 -12.85
N SER A 28 2.66 -2.71 -13.70
CA SER A 28 2.79 -1.30 -13.42
C SER A 28 1.85 -0.87 -12.30
N SER A 29 2.30 -0.96 -11.06
CA SER A 29 1.78 -0.14 -9.97
C SER A 29 2.82 -0.08 -8.84
N SER A 30 3.50 1.06 -8.78
CA SER A 30 3.95 1.67 -7.51
C SER A 30 5.25 1.23 -6.83
N LEU A 31 6.08 0.36 -7.39
CA LEU A 31 7.44 0.17 -6.83
C LEU A 31 8.48 1.16 -7.37
N CYS A 32 8.11 1.99 -8.34
CA CYS A 32 8.95 3.05 -8.90
C CYS A 32 8.24 4.41 -8.79
N ILE A 33 7.79 4.75 -7.58
CA ILE A 33 7.50 6.16 -7.30
C ILE A 33 8.87 6.85 -7.37
N SER A 34 9.07 7.71 -8.39
CA SER A 34 10.33 8.45 -8.52
C SER A 34 10.61 9.14 -7.19
N TRP A 35 11.86 9.08 -6.72
CA TRP A 35 12.21 9.51 -5.36
C TRP A 35 11.60 10.85 -4.94
N TRP A 36 11.53 11.83 -5.85
CA TRP A 36 10.90 13.12 -5.60
C TRP A 36 9.40 13.06 -5.28
N ARG A 37 8.62 12.16 -5.89
CA ARG A 37 7.19 11.97 -5.60
C ARG A 37 6.98 11.40 -4.21
N LEU A 38 7.80 10.42 -3.82
CA LEU A 38 7.73 9.79 -2.50
C LEU A 38 8.01 10.80 -1.38
N HIS A 39 8.98 11.71 -1.57
CA HIS A 39 9.28 12.75 -0.58
C HIS A 39 8.12 13.75 -0.43
N LEU A 40 7.47 14.14 -1.53
CA LEU A 40 6.31 15.05 -1.48
C LEU A 40 5.11 14.41 -0.80
N ASP A 41 4.85 13.12 -1.07
CA ASP A 41 3.75 12.39 -0.45
C ASP A 41 3.97 12.24 1.06
N ILE A 42 5.18 11.86 1.48
CA ILE A 42 5.54 11.73 2.91
C ILE A 42 5.44 13.08 3.63
N ALA A 43 5.96 14.15 3.03
CA ALA A 43 5.88 15.50 3.61
C ALA A 43 4.42 15.97 3.73
N GLY A 44 3.59 15.72 2.70
CA GLY A 44 2.17 16.04 2.73
C GLY A 44 1.43 15.29 3.84
N VAL A 45 1.67 13.98 3.99
CA VAL A 45 1.06 13.18 5.06
C VAL A 45 1.49 13.71 6.44
N TRP A 46 2.76 14.07 6.63
CA TRP A 46 3.24 14.67 7.88
C TRP A 46 2.58 16.02 8.18
N THR A 47 2.41 16.87 7.18
CA THR A 47 1.72 18.16 7.33
C THR A 47 0.27 17.95 7.75
N VAL A 48 -0.43 17.00 7.12
CA VAL A 48 -1.83 16.68 7.44
C VAL A 48 -1.97 16.10 8.84
N THR A 49 -1.13 15.15 9.24
CA THR A 49 -1.22 14.57 10.59
C THR A 49 -0.92 15.57 11.69
N ARG A 50 0.03 16.50 11.47
CA ARG A 50 0.26 17.63 12.40
C ARG A 50 -0.91 18.61 12.44
N ALA A 51 -1.58 18.86 11.33
CA ALA A 51 -2.71 19.79 11.28
C ALA A 51 -3.95 19.23 11.99
N LEU A 52 -4.16 17.91 11.95
CA LEU A 52 -5.36 17.26 12.46
C LEU A 52 -5.24 16.71 13.89
N SER A 53 -4.05 16.72 14.50
CA SER A 53 -3.83 16.06 15.79
C SER A 53 -2.85 16.81 16.69
N THR A 54 -2.78 16.41 17.97
CA THR A 54 -1.87 17.06 18.93
C THR A 54 -0.42 16.67 18.64
N PRO A 55 0.57 17.49 19.05
CA PRO A 55 1.99 17.17 18.84
C PRO A 55 2.43 15.84 19.45
N SER A 56 1.76 15.37 20.51
CA SER A 56 2.04 14.08 21.13
C SER A 56 1.48 12.89 20.35
N THR A 57 0.37 13.05 19.63
CA THR A 57 -0.26 11.97 18.85
C THR A 57 0.16 11.95 17.38
N ALA A 58 0.59 13.09 16.82
CA ALA A 58 0.95 13.22 15.41
C ALA A 58 2.01 12.21 14.94
N PRO A 59 3.09 11.92 15.69
CA PRO A 59 4.08 10.92 15.28
C PRO A 59 3.51 9.50 15.21
N ALA A 60 2.64 9.13 16.17
CA ALA A 60 2.00 7.81 16.18
C ALA A 60 1.04 7.63 15.01
N LEU A 61 0.24 8.65 14.69
CA LEU A 61 -0.66 8.64 13.53
C LEU A 61 0.11 8.57 12.22
N PHE A 62 1.15 9.38 12.07
CA PHE A 62 2.02 9.37 10.91
C PHE A 62 2.69 8.00 10.72
N GLY A 63 3.27 7.45 11.78
CA GLY A 63 3.87 6.11 11.76
C GLY A 63 2.88 5.02 11.39
N GLY A 64 1.64 5.09 11.91
CA GLY A 64 0.57 4.17 11.56
C GLY A 64 0.16 4.23 10.09
N ILE A 65 0.05 5.43 9.51
CA ILE A 65 -0.26 5.62 8.08
C ILE A 65 0.85 5.05 7.20
N VAL A 66 2.11 5.38 7.50
CA VAL A 66 3.27 4.87 6.75
C VAL A 66 3.35 3.35 6.84
N LEU A 67 3.18 2.79 8.04
CA LEU A 67 3.16 1.34 8.23
C LEU A 67 2.02 0.69 7.43
N GLY A 68 0.83 1.28 7.44
CA GLY A 68 -0.31 0.82 6.65
C GLY A 68 -0.02 0.81 5.15
N TYR A 69 0.64 1.85 4.64
CA TYR A 69 1.07 1.93 3.25
C TYR A 69 2.08 0.81 2.90
N VAL A 70 3.10 0.59 3.73
CA VAL A 70 4.06 -0.50 3.52
C VAL A 70 3.37 -1.87 3.53
N MET A 71 2.46 -2.10 4.48
CA MET A 71 1.71 -3.36 4.55
C MET A 71 0.81 -3.57 3.34
N TYR A 72 0.23 -2.49 2.80
CA TYR A 72 -0.55 -2.51 1.57
C TYR A 72 0.31 -2.94 0.37
N ASP A 73 1.48 -2.33 0.18
CA ASP A 73 2.40 -2.65 -0.92
C ASP A 73 2.95 -4.08 -0.81
N LEU A 74 3.30 -4.53 0.39
CA LEU A 74 3.74 -5.91 0.63
C LEU A 74 2.62 -6.92 0.34
N THR A 75 1.39 -6.62 0.76
CA THR A 75 0.23 -7.44 0.44
C THR A 75 0.02 -7.52 -1.06
N HIS A 76 0.05 -6.38 -1.74
CA HIS A 76 -0.08 -6.31 -3.19
C HIS A 76 0.96 -7.18 -3.91
N TYR A 77 2.22 -7.02 -3.53
CA TYR A 77 3.32 -7.83 -4.04
C TYR A 77 3.09 -9.32 -3.81
N TYR A 78 2.65 -9.69 -2.60
CA TYR A 78 2.36 -11.07 -2.22
C TYR A 78 1.18 -11.65 -3.01
N LEU A 79 0.12 -10.88 -3.29
CA LEU A 79 -1.01 -11.36 -4.09
C LEU A 79 -0.60 -11.65 -5.54
N HIS A 80 0.31 -10.85 -6.13
CA HIS A 80 0.84 -11.12 -7.45
C HIS A 80 1.79 -12.32 -7.50
N HIS A 81 2.79 -12.36 -6.62
CA HIS A 81 3.93 -13.28 -6.75
C HIS A 81 3.88 -14.47 -5.79
N GLY A 82 3.19 -14.32 -4.66
CA GLY A 82 3.09 -15.36 -3.63
C GLY A 82 2.10 -16.47 -3.99
N LYS A 83 2.21 -17.61 -3.30
CA LYS A 83 1.25 -18.72 -3.34
C LYS A 83 0.51 -18.79 -2.00
N PRO A 84 -0.63 -18.07 -1.83
CA PRO A 84 -1.35 -18.05 -0.57
C PRO A 84 -1.92 -19.42 -0.21
N SER A 85 -1.67 -19.87 1.02
CA SER A 85 -2.17 -21.14 1.56
C SER A 85 -3.45 -21.00 2.40
N LYS A 86 -3.75 -19.80 2.89
CA LYS A 86 -4.94 -19.53 3.70
C LYS A 86 -6.12 -19.12 2.83
N ALA A 87 -7.33 -19.58 3.15
CA ALA A 87 -8.54 -19.29 2.38
C ALA A 87 -8.77 -17.79 2.16
N PHE A 88 -8.56 -16.97 3.21
CA PHE A 88 -8.69 -15.52 3.12
C PHE A 88 -7.75 -14.90 2.08
N THR A 89 -6.45 -15.21 2.12
CA THR A 89 -5.47 -14.65 1.19
C THR A 89 -5.60 -15.22 -0.21
N GLN A 90 -6.11 -16.45 -0.36
CA GLN A 90 -6.49 -17.00 -1.66
C GLN A 90 -7.66 -16.24 -2.28
N ASN A 91 -8.69 -15.92 -1.49
CA ASN A 91 -9.83 -15.14 -1.95
C ASN A 91 -9.41 -13.72 -2.35
N LEU A 92 -8.56 -13.07 -1.55
CA LEU A 92 -7.98 -11.76 -1.92
C LEU A 92 -7.16 -11.85 -3.21
N LYS A 93 -6.37 -12.91 -3.38
CA LYS A 93 -5.60 -13.11 -4.62
C LYS A 93 -6.54 -13.24 -5.83
N ARG A 94 -7.58 -14.07 -5.73
CA ARG A 94 -8.58 -14.21 -6.81
C ARG A 94 -9.27 -12.87 -7.11
N TYR A 95 -9.69 -12.16 -6.07
CA TYR A 95 -10.31 -10.84 -6.18
C TYR A 95 -9.41 -9.85 -6.94
N HIS A 96 -8.16 -9.73 -6.51
CA HIS A 96 -7.17 -8.83 -7.10
C HIS A 96 -6.80 -9.20 -8.53
N LEU A 97 -6.63 -10.49 -8.82
CA LEU A 97 -6.35 -10.94 -10.19
C LEU A 97 -7.56 -10.75 -11.11
N ASN A 98 -8.78 -10.90 -10.60
CA ASN A 98 -9.99 -10.60 -11.36
C ASN A 98 -10.06 -9.11 -11.74
N HIS A 99 -9.67 -8.21 -10.85
CA HIS A 99 -9.54 -6.79 -11.17
C HIS A 99 -8.59 -6.55 -12.36
N HIS A 100 -7.39 -7.14 -12.31
CA HIS A 100 -6.41 -6.96 -13.38
C HIS A 100 -6.82 -7.61 -14.72
N PHE A 101 -7.41 -8.80 -14.69
CA PHE A 101 -7.61 -9.62 -15.90
C PHE A 101 -9.03 -9.68 -16.43
N ARG A 102 -10.05 -9.46 -15.59
CA ARG A 102 -11.47 -9.58 -15.99
C ARG A 102 -12.22 -8.25 -15.92
N ILE A 103 -12.03 -7.48 -14.87
CA ILE A 103 -12.88 -6.34 -14.51
C ILE A 103 -12.06 -5.18 -13.95
N ARG A 104 -11.47 -4.40 -14.85
CA ARG A 104 -10.61 -3.24 -14.50
C ARG A 104 -11.36 -2.06 -13.89
N SER A 105 -12.70 -2.04 -13.98
CA SER A 105 -13.56 -0.95 -13.49
C SER A 105 -14.18 -1.21 -12.11
N SER A 106 -13.84 -2.32 -11.45
CA SER A 106 -14.39 -2.72 -10.15
C SER A 106 -13.35 -3.54 -9.37
N GLY A 107 -13.52 -3.68 -8.06
CA GLY A 107 -12.65 -4.50 -7.22
C GLY A 107 -11.29 -3.85 -6.95
N PHE A 108 -11.29 -2.60 -6.49
CA PHE A 108 -10.08 -1.82 -6.23
C PHE A 108 -9.38 -2.20 -4.91
N GLY A 109 -10.09 -2.87 -4.01
CA GLY A 109 -9.59 -3.27 -2.70
C GLY A 109 -8.54 -4.39 -2.77
N ILE A 110 -7.33 -4.09 -2.30
CA ILE A 110 -6.20 -5.03 -2.30
C ILE A 110 -6.07 -5.79 -0.97
N THR A 111 -6.18 -5.06 0.15
CA THR A 111 -6.10 -5.63 1.50
C THR A 111 -7.46 -6.13 2.00
N SER A 112 -8.54 -5.50 1.56
CA SER A 112 -9.93 -5.90 1.83
C SER A 112 -10.90 -5.26 0.83
N PRO A 113 -12.08 -5.87 0.60
CA PRO A 113 -13.12 -5.31 -0.26
C PRO A 113 -14.05 -4.32 0.49
N ILE A 114 -13.73 -3.93 1.73
CA ILE A 114 -14.62 -3.12 2.57
C ILE A 114 -14.97 -1.79 1.87
N TRP A 115 -13.96 -1.11 1.35
CA TRP A 115 -14.16 0.17 0.65
C TRP A 115 -14.88 -0.01 -0.68
N ASP A 116 -14.71 -1.15 -1.37
CA ASP A 116 -15.49 -1.42 -2.57
C ASP A 116 -16.99 -1.57 -2.27
N SER A 117 -17.34 -2.10 -1.08
CA SER A 117 -18.73 -2.13 -0.62
C SER A 117 -19.27 -0.73 -0.34
N VAL A 118 -18.49 0.11 0.36
CA VAL A 118 -18.88 1.48 0.72
C VAL A 118 -19.09 2.35 -0.53
N PHE A 119 -18.23 2.20 -1.54
CA PHE A 119 -18.28 3.00 -2.77
C PHE A 119 -19.03 2.33 -3.93
N GLY A 120 -19.63 1.14 -3.71
CA GLY A 120 -20.41 0.44 -4.73
C GLY A 120 -19.58 -0.10 -5.90
N THR A 121 -18.29 -0.37 -5.68
CA THR A 121 -17.34 -0.88 -6.69
C THR A 121 -17.05 -2.37 -6.53
N LEU A 122 -17.93 -3.11 -5.84
CA LEU A 122 -17.81 -4.56 -5.72
C LEU A 122 -17.93 -5.25 -7.09
N PRO A 123 -17.09 -6.25 -7.38
CA PRO A 123 -17.19 -7.01 -8.61
C PRO A 123 -18.50 -7.84 -8.65
N PRO A 124 -19.15 -7.97 -9.82
CA PRO A 124 -20.34 -8.80 -9.96
C PRO A 124 -20.06 -10.25 -9.54
N THR A 125 -21.03 -10.92 -8.91
CA THR A 125 -20.85 -12.26 -8.31
C THR A 125 -20.31 -13.31 -9.29
N LYS A 126 -20.66 -13.23 -10.58
CA LYS A 126 -20.11 -14.12 -11.63
C LYS A 126 -18.62 -13.90 -11.94
N ALA A 127 -18.10 -12.72 -11.66
CA ALA A 127 -16.70 -12.36 -11.86
C ALA A 127 -15.88 -12.46 -10.56
N ALA A 128 -16.53 -12.58 -9.41
CA ALA A 128 -15.91 -12.87 -8.11
C ALA A 128 -15.63 -14.38 -7.89
N LEU A 129 -16.34 -15.24 -8.64
CA LEU A 129 -16.11 -16.69 -8.75
C LEU A 129 -15.04 -17.01 -9.80
#